data_AF-A0A8T4NR43-F1
#
_entry.id   AF-A0A8T4NR43-F1
#
_cell.length_a   1.000
_cell.length_b   1.000
_cell.length_c   1.000
_cell.angle_alpha   90.00
_cell.angle_beta   90.00
_cell.angle_gamma   90.00
#
_symmetry.space_group_name_H-M   'P 1'
#
loop_
_entity.id
_entity.type
_entity.pdbx_description
1 polymer ?
#
loop_
_entity_poly.entity_id
_entity_poly.type
_entity_poly.pdbx_seq_one_letter_code
_entity_poly.pdbx_strand_id
1 'polypeptide(L)'
;MAINWLIVIVAVIVIFTLVKTKYLKHKLSWIIIIVVALLLYFGYVFAVSEKDIDYKSIDGMQTAVKLYVAWLGHAFDNSKVITANVVKMDWKGNQTIDDIENPAEKTQVKQVKKTK
;
A
#
# COMPACT_ATOMS: atom_id res chain seq x y z
N MET A 1 24.61 -21.91 -9.47
CA MET A 1 25.61 -21.12 -8.70
C MET A 1 25.48 -19.61 -8.91
N ALA A 2 25.19 -19.10 -10.11
CA ALA A 2 24.98 -17.66 -10.36
C ALA A 2 23.73 -17.06 -9.66
N ILE A 3 22.67 -17.84 -9.48
CA ILE A 3 21.42 -17.39 -8.84
C ILE A 3 21.60 -16.98 -7.37
N ASN A 4 22.53 -17.61 -6.64
CA ASN A 4 22.87 -17.19 -5.28
C ASN A 4 23.52 -15.80 -5.27
N TRP A 5 24.31 -15.47 -6.30
CA TRP A 5 24.95 -14.16 -6.42
C TRP A 5 23.95 -13.05 -6.76
N LEU A 6 22.89 -13.34 -7.52
CA LEU A 6 21.85 -12.37 -7.83
C LEU A 6 21.05 -11.97 -6.58
N ILE A 7 20.72 -12.94 -5.73
CA ILE A 7 20.11 -12.68 -4.42
C ILE A 7 21.03 -11.82 -3.56
N VAL A 8 22.33 -12.10 -3.56
CA VAL A 8 23.33 -11.30 -2.83
C VAL A 8 23.41 -9.87 -3.36
N ILE A 9 23.36 -9.65 -4.67
CA ILE A 9 23.38 -8.30 -5.26
C ILE A 9 22.12 -7.52 -4.88
N VAL A 10 20.94 -8.14 -4.97
CA VAL A 10 19.68 -7.51 -4.56
C VAL A 10 19.70 -7.20 -3.06
N ALA A 11 20.17 -8.12 -2.22
CA ALA A 11 20.32 -7.90 -0.79
C ALA A 11 21.30 -6.76 -0.49
N VAL A 12 22.42 -6.67 -1.22
CA VAL A 12 23.41 -5.59 -1.07
C VAL A 12 22.82 -4.24 -1.49
N ILE A 13 22.05 -4.17 -2.58
CA ILE A 13 21.38 -2.92 -3.00
C ILE A 13 20.36 -2.50 -1.95
N VAL A 14 19.56 -3.44 -1.43
CA VAL A 14 18.62 -3.18 -0.34
C VAL A 14 19.38 -2.64 0.87
N ILE A 15 20.35 -3.38 1.40
CA ILE A 15 21.18 -2.99 2.56
C ILE A 15 21.87 -1.64 2.34
N PHE A 16 22.42 -1.38 1.16
CA PHE A 16 23.05 -0.10 0.83
C PHE A 16 22.05 1.05 0.86
N THR A 17 20.85 0.82 0.34
CA THR A 17 19.75 1.79 0.41
C THR A 17 19.34 2.02 1.87
N LEU A 18 19.31 0.96 2.70
CA LEU A 18 19.04 1.03 4.14
C LEU A 18 20.09 1.83 4.92
N VAL A 19 21.38 1.63 4.64
CA VAL A 19 22.51 2.33 5.29
C VAL A 19 22.57 3.80 4.87
N LYS A 20 22.23 4.11 3.62
CA LYS A 20 22.22 5.48 3.10
C LYS A 20 21.10 6.33 3.69
N THR A 21 20.06 5.72 4.28
CA THR A 21 19.04 6.39 5.11
C THR A 21 19.61 6.82 6.47
N LYS A 22 20.55 7.78 6.44
CA LYS A 22 21.30 8.33 7.59
C LYS A 22 20.42 9.08 8.63
N TYR A 23 19.10 9.10 8.46
CA TYR A 23 18.15 9.87 9.28
C TYR A 23 16.96 9.09 9.83
N LEU A 24 16.90 7.77 9.66
CA LEU A 24 15.81 6.95 10.21
C LEU A 24 16.05 6.65 11.70
N LYS A 25 15.81 7.65 12.55
CA LYS A 25 16.11 7.63 14.00
C LYS A 25 15.25 6.67 14.85
N HIS A 26 14.30 5.90 14.32
CA HIS A 26 13.33 5.17 15.15
C HIS A 26 13.04 3.73 14.73
N LYS A 27 12.76 2.88 15.73
CA LYS A 27 12.33 1.46 15.65
C LYS A 27 11.29 1.17 14.56
N LEU A 28 10.46 2.16 14.21
CA LEU A 28 9.43 2.07 13.17
C LEU A 28 10.01 1.82 11.77
N SER A 29 11.19 2.37 11.46
CA SER A 29 11.81 2.18 10.16
C SER A 29 12.18 0.71 9.90
N TRP A 30 12.72 0.02 10.89
CA TRP A 30 13.02 -1.40 10.79
C TRP A 30 11.76 -2.24 10.55
N ILE A 31 10.66 -1.89 11.20
CA ILE A 31 9.36 -2.53 11.00
C ILE A 31 8.86 -2.31 9.57
N ILE A 32 8.90 -1.07 9.08
CA ILE A 32 8.48 -0.75 7.71
C ILE A 32 9.35 -1.50 6.69
N ILE A 33 10.66 -1.57 6.90
CA ILE A 33 11.58 -2.30 6.02
C ILE A 33 11.23 -3.79 5.99
N ILE A 34 10.99 -4.41 7.15
CA ILE A 34 10.59 -5.82 7.24
C ILE A 34 9.26 -6.04 6.52
N VAL A 35 8.27 -5.16 6.73
CA VAL A 35 6.97 -5.26 6.07
C VAL A 35 7.12 -5.15 4.55
N VAL A 36 7.90 -4.18 4.06
CA VAL A 36 8.16 -4.02 2.62
C VAL A 36 8.91 -5.22 2.06
N ALA A 37 9.93 -5.73 2.75
CA ALA A 37 10.69 -6.91 2.31
C ALA A 37 9.80 -8.16 2.22
N LEU A 38 8.94 -8.38 3.23
CA LEU A 38 7.97 -9.47 3.22
C LEU A 38 6.97 -9.31 2.06
N LEU A 39 6.44 -8.10 1.84
CA LEU A 39 5.51 -7.84 0.75
C LEU A 39 6.14 -8.13 -0.62
N LEU A 40 7.40 -7.73 -0.83
CA LEU A 40 8.14 -8.03 -2.06
C LEU A 40 8.38 -9.54 -2.22
N TYR A 41 8.74 -10.24 -1.14
CA TYR A 41 8.95 -11.69 -1.18
C TYR A 41 7.66 -12.44 -1.50
N PHE A 42 6.57 -12.16 -0.78
CA PHE A 42 5.27 -12.79 -1.05
C PHE A 42 4.76 -12.42 -2.44
N GLY A 43 4.92 -11.16 -2.85
CA GLY A 43 4.58 -10.70 -4.20
C GLY A 43 5.32 -11.50 -5.28
N TYR A 44 6.61 -11.78 -5.07
CA TYR A 44 7.36 -12.65 -5.98
C TYR A 44 6.78 -14.06 -6.01
N VAL A 45 6.53 -14.68 -4.86
CA VAL A 45 5.95 -16.03 -4.77
C VAL A 45 4.61 -16.10 -5.50
N PHE A 46 3.71 -15.14 -5.27
CA PHE A 46 2.42 -15.06 -5.96
C PHE A 46 2.54 -14.82 -7.46
N ALA A 47 3.50 -14.00 -7.90
CA ALA A 47 3.69 -13.71 -9.32
C ALA A 47 4.16 -14.93 -10.12
N VAL A 48 4.88 -15.87 -9.49
CA VAL A 48 5.47 -17.03 -10.17
C VAL A 48 4.80 -18.36 -9.81
N SER A 49 3.87 -18.40 -8.85
CA SER A 49 3.29 -19.65 -8.32
C SER A 49 2.51 -20.48 -9.34
N GLU A 50 2.00 -19.86 -10.40
CA GLU A 50 1.17 -20.52 -11.42
C GLU A 50 1.99 -21.06 -12.60
N LYS A 51 3.32 -20.86 -12.62
CA LYS A 51 4.20 -21.36 -13.68
C LYS A 51 5.29 -22.25 -13.12
N ASP A 52 5.46 -23.42 -13.74
CA ASP A 52 6.63 -24.25 -13.58
C ASP A 52 7.84 -23.59 -14.26
N ILE A 53 8.50 -22.69 -13.53
CA ILE A 53 9.68 -21.99 -14.03
C ILE A 53 10.93 -22.84 -13.79
N ASP A 54 11.64 -23.19 -14.86
CA ASP A 54 12.99 -23.75 -14.75
C ASP A 54 14.02 -22.64 -14.51
N TYR A 55 14.34 -22.40 -13.24
CA TYR A 55 15.35 -21.43 -12.82
C TYR A 55 16.78 -21.75 -13.24
N LYS A 56 17.06 -22.95 -13.78
CA LYS A 56 18.39 -23.30 -14.29
C LYS A 56 18.59 -22.82 -15.72
N SER A 57 17.51 -22.46 -16.42
CA SER A 57 17.54 -21.96 -17.79
C SER A 57 17.54 -20.42 -17.82
N ILE A 58 18.17 -19.85 -18.86
CA ILE A 58 18.15 -18.40 -19.10
C ILE A 58 16.71 -17.93 -19.39
N ASP A 59 15.96 -18.71 -20.16
CA ASP A 59 14.58 -18.40 -20.54
C ASP A 59 13.62 -18.41 -19.33
N GLY A 60 13.79 -19.38 -18.42
CA GLY A 60 13.04 -19.43 -17.17
C GLY A 60 13.33 -18.23 -16.26
N MET A 61 14.60 -17.81 -16.14
CA MET A 61 14.94 -16.59 -15.42
C MET A 61 14.32 -15.34 -16.06
N GLN A 62 14.38 -15.21 -17.39
CA GLN A 62 13.76 -14.09 -18.10
C GLN A 62 12.24 -14.06 -17.89
N THR A 63 11.61 -15.23 -17.90
CA THR A 63 10.17 -15.39 -17.66
C THR A 63 9.81 -14.99 -16.23
N ALA A 64 10.56 -15.43 -15.22
CA ALA A 64 10.35 -15.05 -13.82
C ALA A 64 10.44 -13.53 -13.61
N VAL A 65 11.46 -12.89 -14.21
CA VAL A 65 11.62 -11.43 -14.12
C VAL A 65 10.46 -10.70 -14.77
N LYS A 66 10.04 -11.12 -15.97
CA LYS A 66 8.89 -10.51 -16.66
C LYS A 66 7.61 -10.64 -15.85
N LEU A 67 7.34 -11.82 -15.29
CA LEU A 67 6.17 -12.06 -14.43
C LEU A 67 6.19 -11.17 -13.19
N TYR A 68 7.33 -11.09 -12.51
CA TYR A 68 7.44 -10.27 -11.31
C TYR A 68 7.29 -8.77 -11.60
N VAL A 69 7.90 -8.28 -12.69
CA VAL A 69 7.75 -6.87 -13.11
C VAL A 69 6.30 -6.57 -13.54
N ALA A 70 5.65 -7.47 -14.26
CA ALA A 70 4.24 -7.32 -14.62
C ALA A 70 3.36 -7.26 -13.37
N TRP A 71 3.57 -8.16 -12.41
CA TRP A 71 2.86 -8.15 -11.14
C TRP A 71 3.09 -6.85 -10.36
N LEU A 72 4.31 -6.34 -10.29
CA LEU A 72 4.62 -5.04 -9.67
C LEU A 72 3.88 -3.89 -10.36
N GLY A 73 3.82 -3.89 -11.69
CA GLY A 73 3.07 -2.91 -12.48
C GLY A 73 1.57 -2.92 -12.11
N HIS A 74 0.96 -4.10 -12.11
CA HIS A 74 -0.43 -4.27 -11.70
C HIS A 74 -0.69 -3.87 -10.25
N ALA A 75 0.21 -4.24 -9.33
CA ALA A 75 0.11 -3.84 -7.92
C ALA A 75 0.14 -2.30 -7.77
N PHE A 76 1.00 -1.63 -8.51
CA PHE A 76 1.08 -0.17 -8.52
C PHE A 76 -0.19 0.47 -9.09
N ASP A 77 -0.70 -0.03 -10.23
CA ASP A 77 -1.95 0.49 -10.80
C ASP A 77 -3.15 0.28 -9.88
N ASN A 78 -3.25 -0.88 -9.23
CA ASN A 78 -4.27 -1.14 -8.21
C ASN A 78 -4.15 -0.17 -7.04
N SER A 79 -2.93 0.11 -6.56
CA SER A 79 -2.72 1.08 -5.48
C SER A 79 -3.21 2.48 -5.86
N LYS A 80 -2.99 2.94 -7.10
CA LYS A 80 -3.50 4.24 -7.57
C LYS A 80 -5.02 4.28 -7.52
N VAL A 81 -5.69 3.22 -7.98
CA VAL A 81 -7.15 3.14 -7.99
C VAL A 81 -7.70 3.18 -6.57
N ILE A 82 -7.12 2.40 -5.65
CA ILE A 82 -7.52 2.39 -4.24
C ILE A 82 -7.32 3.78 -3.63
N THR A 83 -6.14 4.39 -3.79
CA THR A 83 -5.86 5.72 -3.27
C THR A 83 -6.80 6.77 -3.86
N ALA A 84 -7.07 6.73 -5.17
CA ALA A 84 -8.00 7.64 -5.82
C ALA A 84 -9.44 7.49 -5.28
N ASN A 85 -9.88 6.26 -5.02
CA ASN A 85 -11.20 5.99 -4.44
C ASN A 85 -11.29 6.50 -2.99
N VAL A 86 -10.24 6.29 -2.19
CA VAL A 86 -10.13 6.78 -0.82
C VAL A 86 -10.15 8.31 -0.78
N VAL A 87 -9.47 9.00 -1.70
CA VAL A 87 -9.51 10.47 -1.79
C VAL A 87 -10.90 10.98 -2.19
N LYS A 88 -11.59 10.27 -3.09
CA LYS A 88 -12.95 10.62 -3.53
C LYS A 88 -14.03 10.31 -2.51
N MET A 89 -13.71 9.53 -1.47
CA MET A 89 -14.67 9.18 -0.43
C MET A 89 -15.08 10.44 0.34
N ASP A 90 -16.38 10.61 0.59
CA ASP A 90 -16.85 11.67 1.48
C ASP A 90 -16.47 11.29 2.91
N TRP A 91 -15.44 11.96 3.43
CA TRP A 91 -14.95 11.78 4.79
C TRP A 91 -15.84 12.46 5.82
N LYS A 92 -16.84 13.24 5.38
CA LYS A 92 -17.84 13.79 6.29
C LYS A 92 -18.63 12.62 6.86
N GLY A 93 -18.55 12.43 8.18
CA GLY A 93 -19.35 11.44 8.88
C GLY A 93 -20.82 11.57 8.49
N ASN A 94 -21.53 10.44 8.40
CA ASN A 94 -22.93 10.40 8.01
C ASN A 94 -23.76 11.34 8.90
N GLN A 95 -24.09 12.54 8.39
CA GLN A 95 -24.82 13.57 9.14
C GLN A 95 -26.27 13.17 9.48
N THR A 96 -26.72 12.02 8.99
CA THR A 96 -28.04 11.47 9.29
C THR A 96 -28.26 11.29 10.80
N ILE A 97 -27.22 11.23 11.65
CA ILE A 97 -27.38 11.19 13.11
C ILE A 97 -27.45 12.61 13.71
N ASP A 98 -26.72 13.59 13.17
CA ASP A 98 -26.71 14.97 13.68
C ASP A 98 -28.02 15.72 13.39
N ASP A 99 -28.73 15.36 12.31
CA ASP A 99 -30.03 15.95 11.97
C ASP A 99 -31.21 15.34 12.76
N ILE A 100 -30.98 14.28 13.55
CA ILE A 100 -32.00 13.65 14.41
C ILE A 100 -32.05 14.33 15.79
N GLU A 101 -31.06 15.15 16.17
CA GLU A 101 -31.13 15.98 17.38
C GLU A 101 -32.05 17.21 17.17
N ASN A 102 -33.34 16.91 17.28
CA ASN A 102 -34.43 17.74 17.78
C ASN A 102 -34.98 18.90 16.90
N PRO A 103 -35.93 18.62 15.98
CA PRO A 103 -36.74 19.66 15.31
C PRO A 103 -37.60 20.52 16.27
N ALA A 104 -37.74 20.18 17.56
CA ALA A 104 -38.50 20.99 18.52
C ALA A 104 -37.75 22.25 19.00
N GLU A 105 -36.41 22.28 18.94
CA GLU A 105 -35.63 23.44 19.41
C GLU A 105 -35.62 24.59 18.39
N LYS A 106 -35.53 24.29 17.09
CA LYS A 106 -35.51 25.31 16.03
C LYS A 106 -36.82 26.12 15.94
N THR A 107 -37.94 25.54 16.39
CA THR A 107 -39.25 26.21 16.41
C THR A 107 -39.37 27.20 17.57
N GLN A 108 -38.82 26.86 18.75
CA GLN A 108 -38.83 27.72 19.94
C GLN A 108 -37.98 28.98 19.73
N VAL A 109 -36.79 28.85 19.12
CA VAL A 109 -35.89 29.99 18.88
C VAL A 109 -36.47 31.00 17.88
N LYS A 110 -37.24 30.54 16.88
CA LYS A 110 -37.94 31.43 15.93
C LYS A 110 -39.11 32.18 16.55
N GLN A 111 -39.83 31.57 17.50
CA GLN A 111 -40.95 32.22 18.17
C GLN A 111 -40.45 33.25 19.19
N VAL A 112 -39.41 32.96 19.97
CA VAL A 112 -38.84 33.92 20.95
C VAL A 112 -38.26 35.17 20.29
N LYS A 113 -37.70 35.08 19.07
CA LYS A 113 -37.23 36.24 18.30
C LYS A 113 -38.32 37.06 17.61
N LYS A 114 -39.54 36.53 17.48
CA LYS A 114 -40.68 37.28 16.92
C LYS A 114 -41.46 38.07 17.98
N THR A 115 -41.18 37.82 19.25
CA THR A 115 -41.87 38.45 20.40
C THR A 115 -40.98 39.42 21.18
N LYS A 116 -39.86 39.87 20.60
CA LYS A 116 -39.03 40.98 21.09
C LYS A 116 -38.88 42.06 20.04
#